data_AF-A0A966YJB6-F1
#
_entry.id   AF-A0A966YJB6-F1
#
_cell.length_a   1.000
_cell.length_b   1.000
_cell.length_c   1.000
_cell.angle_alpha   90.00
_cell.angle_beta   90.00
_cell.angle_gamma   90.00
#
_symmetry.space_group_name_H-M   'P 1'
#
loop_
_entity.id
_entity.type
_entity.pdbx_description
1 polymer ?
#
loop_
_entity_poly.entity_id
_entity_poly.type
_entity_poly.pdbx_seq_one_letter_code
_entity_poly.pdbx_strand_id
1 'polypeptide(L)'
;ICQEVCPWNRHAPGTAEPALQPSADGGTLSLLDLLALDATGFRARFRGTPLLRAKRQGLLRSAAIAFGNHPNPEQAAGDSLEMLRQRLADDDPVIRGAVAWALGQWRRRSPRLADGIVPMLRGRLSAERARDSP
;
A
#
# COMPACT_ATOMS: atom_id res chain seq x y z
N ILE A 1 3.31 9.91 15.93
CA ILE A 1 2.94 11.31 16.30
C ILE A 1 2.64 11.49 17.79
N CYS A 2 1.50 11.07 18.37
CA CYS A 2 1.16 11.42 19.77
C CYS A 2 2.23 11.01 20.81
N GLN A 3 2.85 9.84 20.63
CA GLN A 3 3.96 9.38 21.46
C GLN A 3 5.29 10.11 21.17
N GLU A 4 5.55 10.48 19.91
CA GLU A 4 6.78 11.19 19.50
C GLU A 4 6.83 12.63 20.00
N VAL A 5 5.67 13.31 20.03
CA VAL A 5 5.57 14.71 20.49
C VAL A 5 5.36 14.82 22.01
N CYS A 6 5.21 13.69 22.71
CA CYS A 6 4.94 13.69 24.14
C CYS A 6 6.22 14.05 24.92
N PRO A 7 6.20 15.12 25.73
CA PRO A 7 7.39 15.54 26.50
C PRO A 7 7.83 14.48 27.52
N TRP A 8 6.92 13.60 27.95
CA TRP A 8 7.25 12.48 28.84
C TRP A 8 7.94 11.31 28.12
N ASN A 9 7.62 11.08 26.83
CA ASN A 9 8.23 9.99 26.06
C ASN A 9 9.56 10.37 25.41
N ARG A 10 9.88 11.67 25.25
CA ARG A 10 11.12 12.11 24.57
C ARG A 10 12.41 11.57 25.20
N HIS A 11 12.36 11.19 26.48
CA HIS A 11 13.48 10.64 27.25
C HIS A 11 13.24 9.20 27.69
N ALA A 12 12.15 8.56 27.25
CA ALA A 12 11.88 7.17 27.59
C ALA A 12 12.89 6.25 26.88
N PRO A 13 13.59 5.37 27.61
CA PRO A 13 14.52 4.43 26.99
C PRO A 13 13.76 3.40 26.15
N GLY A 14 14.40 2.89 25.11
CA GLY A 14 13.92 1.71 24.40
C GLY A 14 13.89 0.48 25.31
N THR A 15 13.03 -0.49 24.99
CA THR A 15 12.99 -1.75 25.74
C THR A 15 14.26 -2.57 25.52
N ALA A 16 14.72 -3.28 26.55
CA ALA A 16 15.79 -4.27 26.45
C ALA A 16 15.26 -5.67 26.11
N GLU A 17 13.94 -5.87 26.08
CA GLU A 17 13.31 -7.15 25.77
C GLU A 17 13.68 -7.61 24.34
N PRO A 18 14.40 -8.74 24.17
CA PRO A 18 14.84 -9.20 22.87
C PRO A 18 13.71 -9.43 21.86
N ALA A 19 12.56 -9.94 22.32
CA ALA A 19 11.40 -10.21 21.44
C ALA A 19 10.75 -8.93 20.88
N LEU A 20 11.05 -7.77 21.46
CA LEU A 20 10.51 -6.47 21.06
C LEU A 20 11.54 -5.60 20.31
N GLN A 21 12.73 -6.13 20.03
CA GLN A 21 13.70 -5.43 19.22
C GLN A 21 13.19 -5.32 17.76
N PRO A 22 13.49 -4.21 17.07
CA PRO A 22 13.15 -4.06 15.66
C PRO A 22 13.72 -5.22 14.83
N SER A 23 12.95 -5.71 13.87
CA SER A 23 13.43 -6.72 12.92
C SER A 23 14.58 -6.18 12.05
N ALA A 24 15.37 -7.09 11.46
CA ALA A 24 16.55 -6.76 10.65
C ALA A 24 16.28 -5.77 9.50
N ASP A 25 15.05 -5.72 9.00
CA ASP A 25 14.57 -4.78 7.97
C ASP A 25 14.57 -3.30 8.43
N GLY A 26 14.99 -3.00 9.68
CA GLY A 26 15.20 -1.64 10.17
C GLY A 26 13.93 -0.81 10.32
N GLY A 27 12.76 -1.42 10.16
CA GLY A 27 11.45 -0.75 10.24
C GLY A 27 11.01 -0.03 8.96
N THR A 28 11.82 -0.01 7.91
CA THR A 28 11.46 0.58 6.61
C THR A 28 11.12 -0.51 5.59
N LEU A 29 9.86 -0.52 5.16
CA LEU A 29 9.33 -1.47 4.18
C LEU A 29 9.11 -0.76 2.85
N SER A 30 9.56 -1.37 1.76
CA SER A 30 9.24 -0.94 0.40
C SER A 30 7.74 -1.07 0.15
N LEU A 31 7.08 0.03 -0.23
CA LEU A 31 5.65 0.00 -0.55
C LEU A 31 5.34 -0.93 -1.72
N LEU A 32 6.25 -1.05 -2.69
CA LEU A 32 6.10 -1.96 -3.83
C LEU A 32 6.19 -3.42 -3.38
N ASP A 33 7.13 -3.75 -2.49
CA ASP A 33 7.27 -5.10 -1.95
C ASP A 33 6.00 -5.51 -1.18
N LEU A 34 5.42 -4.56 -0.42
CA LEU A 34 4.16 -4.81 0.30
C LEU A 34 2.99 -5.03 -0.66
N LEU A 35 2.89 -4.24 -1.74
CA LEU A 35 1.85 -4.39 -2.76
C LEU A 35 1.99 -5.71 -3.54
N ALA A 36 3.22 -6.22 -3.69
CA ALA A 36 3.49 -7.50 -4.34
C ALA A 36 2.99 -8.71 -3.53
N LEU A 37 2.83 -8.59 -2.20
CA LEU A 37 2.46 -9.72 -1.34
C LEU A 37 1.10 -10.32 -1.70
N ASP A 38 1.10 -11.63 -1.93
CA ASP A 38 -0.10 -12.47 -1.93
C ASP A 38 -0.41 -12.95 -0.49
N ALA A 39 -1.45 -13.79 -0.34
CA ALA A 39 -1.85 -14.29 0.98
C ALA A 39 -0.75 -15.14 1.64
N THR A 40 -0.03 -15.93 0.85
CA THR A 40 1.03 -16.82 1.33
C THR A 40 2.25 -16.02 1.76
N GLY A 41 2.72 -15.10 0.93
CA GLY A 41 3.84 -14.20 1.21
C GLY A 41 3.58 -13.31 2.42
N PHE A 42 2.38 -12.75 2.55
CA PHE A 42 1.99 -11.98 3.74
C PHE A 42 2.12 -12.81 5.03
N ARG A 43 1.57 -14.05 5.02
CA ARG A 43 1.63 -14.93 6.19
C ARG A 43 3.05 -15.39 6.51
N ALA A 44 3.86 -15.66 5.49
CA ALA A 44 5.25 -16.05 5.67
C ALA A 44 6.07 -14.90 6.27
N ARG A 45 5.94 -13.69 5.71
CA ARG A 45 6.71 -12.52 6.13
C ARG A 45 6.36 -12.03 7.52
N PHE A 46 5.07 -12.01 7.87
CA PHE A 46 4.60 -11.37 9.11
C PHE A 46 4.20 -12.36 10.22
N ARG A 47 4.54 -13.65 10.08
CA ARG A 47 4.28 -14.65 11.12
C ARG A 47 4.90 -14.22 12.45
N GLY A 48 4.15 -14.36 13.55
CA GLY A 48 4.63 -13.99 14.88
C GLY A 48 4.65 -12.48 15.16
N THR A 49 4.24 -11.65 14.21
CA THR A 49 4.17 -10.19 14.40
C THR A 49 2.73 -9.73 14.67
N PRO A 50 2.55 -8.59 15.38
CA PRO A 50 1.24 -7.95 15.54
C PRO A 50 0.55 -7.57 14.22
N LEU A 51 1.30 -7.47 13.11
CA LEU A 51 0.77 -7.06 11.80
C LEU A 51 -0.24 -8.08 11.22
N LEU A 52 -0.23 -9.34 11.70
CA LEU A 52 -1.25 -10.32 11.32
C LEU A 52 -2.68 -9.87 11.64
N ARG A 53 -2.87 -9.01 12.65
CA ARG A 53 -4.19 -8.47 13.01
C ARG A 53 -4.79 -7.60 11.91
N ALA A 54 -3.95 -6.87 11.17
CA ALA A 54 -4.39 -6.02 10.05
C ALA A 54 -4.78 -6.84 8.82
N LYS A 55 -4.31 -8.09 8.71
CA LYS A 55 -4.44 -8.99 7.56
C LYS A 55 -3.81 -8.39 6.28
N ARG A 56 -3.71 -9.21 5.23
CA ARG A 56 -3.24 -8.77 3.90
C ARG A 56 -4.02 -7.56 3.40
N GLN A 57 -5.36 -7.62 3.49
CA GLN A 57 -6.26 -6.53 3.07
C GLN A 57 -5.90 -5.19 3.70
N GLY A 58 -5.76 -5.14 5.04
CA GLY A 58 -5.44 -3.91 5.75
C GLY A 58 -4.05 -3.36 5.40
N LEU A 59 -3.07 -4.25 5.27
CA LEU A 59 -1.70 -3.87 4.91
C LEU A 59 -1.63 -3.30 3.48
N LEU A 60 -2.18 -4.01 2.48
CA LEU A 60 -2.14 -3.57 1.08
C LEU A 60 -2.96 -2.30 0.86
N ARG A 61 -4.11 -2.16 1.52
CA ARG A 61 -4.88 -0.91 1.53
C ARG A 61 -4.04 0.26 2.05
N SER A 62 -3.37 0.09 3.19
CA SER A 62 -2.53 1.13 3.77
C SER A 62 -1.31 1.44 2.89
N ALA A 63 -0.69 0.42 2.28
CA ALA A 63 0.43 0.59 1.35
C ALA A 63 0.00 1.40 0.11
N ALA A 64 -1.16 1.09 -0.47
CA ALA A 64 -1.70 1.84 -1.60
C ALA A 64 -2.01 3.31 -1.22
N ILE A 65 -2.57 3.55 -0.03
CA ILE A 65 -2.82 4.91 0.46
C ILE A 65 -1.50 5.67 0.65
N ALA A 66 -0.51 5.06 1.29
CA ALA A 66 0.81 5.66 1.47
C ALA A 66 1.46 5.98 0.11
N PHE A 67 1.32 5.07 -0.86
CA PHE A 67 1.82 5.27 -2.22
C PHE A 67 1.12 6.43 -2.94
N GLY A 68 -0.19 6.60 -2.74
CA GLY A 68 -0.96 7.74 -3.27
C GLY A 68 -0.71 9.07 -2.57
N ASN A 69 -0.18 9.06 -1.34
CA ASN A 69 0.19 10.27 -0.61
C ASN A 69 1.49 10.90 -1.12
N HIS A 70 2.39 10.09 -1.68
CA HIS A 70 3.70 10.53 -2.16
C HIS A 70 3.88 10.29 -3.66
N PRO A 71 3.03 10.89 -4.53
CA PRO A 71 3.21 10.77 -5.97
C PRO A 71 4.52 11.47 -6.38
N ASN A 72 5.49 10.68 -6.83
CA ASN A 72 6.75 11.16 -7.36
C ASN A 72 6.92 10.66 -8.80
N PRO A 73 6.65 11.50 -9.83
CA PRO A 73 6.71 11.08 -11.22
C PRO A 73 8.07 10.54 -11.68
N GLU A 74 9.17 10.91 -11.03
CA GLU A 74 10.50 10.33 -11.31
C GLU A 74 10.63 8.91 -10.73
N GLN A 75 9.88 8.59 -9.67
CA GLN A 75 9.75 7.25 -9.09
C GLN A 75 8.55 6.45 -9.67
N ALA A 76 7.67 7.07 -10.44
CA ALA A 76 6.77 6.37 -11.38
C ALA A 76 7.54 5.87 -12.61
N ALA A 77 8.72 5.28 -12.39
CA ALA A 77 9.23 4.29 -13.32
C ALA A 77 8.17 3.18 -13.48
N GLY A 78 8.11 2.56 -14.67
CA GLY A 78 7.02 1.68 -15.11
C GLY A 78 6.55 0.65 -14.08
N ASP A 79 7.47 0.10 -13.28
CA ASP A 79 7.21 -0.91 -12.25
C ASP A 79 6.17 -0.48 -11.21
N SER A 80 6.17 0.81 -10.83
CA SER A 80 5.24 1.38 -9.85
C SER A 80 3.80 1.39 -10.34
N LEU A 81 3.59 1.91 -11.57
CA LEU A 81 2.27 1.98 -12.18
C LEU A 81 1.77 0.59 -12.57
N GLU A 82 2.68 -0.27 -13.00
CA GLU A 82 2.37 -1.66 -13.34
C GLU A 82 1.92 -2.44 -12.09
N MET A 83 2.59 -2.28 -10.94
CA MET A 83 2.17 -2.89 -9.68
C MET A 83 0.77 -2.41 -9.26
N LEU A 84 0.49 -1.12 -9.37
CA LEU A 84 -0.86 -0.60 -9.11
C LEU A 84 -1.88 -1.15 -10.11
N ARG A 85 -1.54 -1.28 -11.40
CA ARG A 85 -2.42 -1.89 -12.40
C ARG A 85 -2.76 -3.33 -12.04
N GLN A 86 -1.78 -4.12 -11.61
CA GLN A 86 -2.00 -5.49 -11.16
C GLN A 86 -2.90 -5.55 -9.92
N ARG A 87 -2.68 -4.67 -8.93
CA ARG A 87 -3.52 -4.60 -7.73
C ARG A 87 -4.91 -4.00 -7.96
N LEU A 88 -5.10 -3.26 -9.04
CA LEU A 88 -6.44 -2.82 -9.48
C LEU A 88 -7.31 -4.01 -9.91
N ALA A 89 -6.70 -5.16 -10.21
CA ALA A 89 -7.39 -6.41 -10.53
C ALA A 89 -7.56 -7.37 -9.33
N ASP A 90 -7.16 -6.98 -8.11
CA ASP A 90 -7.27 -7.82 -6.91
C ASP A 90 -8.72 -8.25 -6.63
N ASP A 91 -8.94 -9.44 -6.08
CA ASP A 91 -10.28 -9.95 -5.77
C ASP A 91 -10.95 -9.14 -4.64
N ASP A 92 -10.16 -8.50 -3.77
CA ASP A 92 -10.66 -7.71 -2.66
C ASP A 92 -11.04 -6.28 -3.10
N PRO A 93 -12.33 -5.89 -3.01
CA PRO A 93 -12.77 -4.55 -3.43
C PRO A 93 -12.15 -3.42 -2.60
N VAL A 94 -11.75 -3.67 -1.34
CA VAL A 94 -11.10 -2.66 -0.49
C VAL A 94 -9.70 -2.35 -0.98
N ILE A 95 -8.95 -3.37 -1.44
CA ILE A 95 -7.64 -3.17 -2.07
C ILE A 95 -7.82 -2.40 -3.38
N ARG A 96 -8.76 -2.84 -4.24
CA ARG A 96 -9.03 -2.17 -5.52
C ARG A 96 -9.39 -0.70 -5.36
N GLY A 97 -10.27 -0.37 -4.40
CA GLY A 97 -10.66 1.00 -4.10
C GLY A 97 -9.49 1.88 -3.67
N ALA A 98 -8.63 1.37 -2.79
CA ALA A 98 -7.43 2.09 -2.35
C ALA A 98 -6.43 2.33 -3.49
N VAL A 99 -6.24 1.33 -4.36
CA VAL A 99 -5.39 1.43 -5.56
C VAL A 99 -5.95 2.42 -6.56
N ALA A 100 -7.26 2.38 -6.83
CA ALA A 100 -7.93 3.33 -7.72
C ALA A 100 -7.78 4.77 -7.20
N TRP A 101 -7.92 4.96 -5.88
CA TRP A 101 -7.66 6.25 -5.24
C TRP A 101 -6.22 6.70 -5.43
N ALA A 102 -5.24 5.83 -5.19
CA ALA A 102 -3.83 6.14 -5.38
C ALA A 102 -3.54 6.59 -6.82
N LEU A 103 -3.99 5.83 -7.81
CA LEU A 103 -3.90 6.20 -9.24
C LEU A 103 -4.53 7.59 -9.52
N GLY A 104 -5.67 7.90 -8.88
CA GLY A 104 -6.30 9.22 -8.96
C GLY A 104 -5.43 10.35 -8.42
N GLN A 105 -4.70 10.13 -7.32
CA GLN A 105 -3.76 11.09 -6.75
C GLN A 105 -2.57 11.35 -7.69
N TRP A 106 -2.01 10.27 -8.26
CA TRP A 106 -0.92 10.33 -9.23
C TRP A 106 -1.32 11.09 -10.49
N ARG A 107 -2.49 10.79 -11.07
CA ARG A 107 -3.07 11.54 -12.19
C ARG A 107 -3.19 13.03 -11.86
N ARG A 108 -3.69 13.37 -10.66
CA ARG A 108 -3.89 14.77 -10.25
C ARG A 108 -2.57 15.53 -10.10
N ARG A 109 -1.53 14.89 -9.57
CA ARG A 109 -0.23 15.54 -9.32
C ARG A 109 0.70 15.52 -10.52
N SER A 110 0.50 14.59 -11.46
CA SER A 110 1.36 14.38 -12.63
C SER A 110 0.52 14.20 -13.90
N PRO A 111 0.09 15.31 -14.54
CA PRO A 111 -0.74 15.25 -15.74
C PRO A 111 -0.15 14.42 -16.88
N ARG A 112 1.18 14.32 -16.99
CA ARG A 112 1.89 13.51 -17.98
C ARG A 112 1.58 12.00 -17.87
N LEU A 113 1.17 11.52 -16.70
CA LEU A 113 0.82 10.12 -16.47
C LEU A 113 -0.68 9.85 -16.73
N ALA A 114 -1.47 10.88 -17.07
CA ALA A 114 -2.90 10.74 -17.24
C ALA A 114 -3.26 9.78 -18.37
N ASP A 115 -2.50 9.79 -19.48
CA ASP A 115 -2.74 8.94 -20.64
C ASP A 115 -2.58 7.46 -20.34
N GLY A 116 -1.73 7.11 -19.36
CA GLY A 116 -1.61 5.73 -18.86
C GLY A 116 -2.68 5.38 -17.82
N ILE A 117 -2.97 6.29 -16.89
CA ILE A 117 -3.82 6.01 -15.72
C ILE A 117 -5.32 5.99 -16.07
N VAL A 118 -5.80 6.93 -16.89
CA VAL A 118 -7.23 7.06 -17.17
C VAL A 118 -7.80 5.81 -17.88
N PRO A 119 -7.14 5.22 -18.88
CA PRO A 119 -7.59 3.97 -19.48
C PRO A 119 -7.65 2.81 -18.47
N MET A 120 -6.68 2.69 -17.56
CA MET A 120 -6.69 1.65 -16.52
C MET A 120 -7.93 1.74 -15.63
N LEU A 121 -8.23 2.94 -15.14
CA LEU A 121 -9.39 3.18 -14.28
C LEU A 121 -10.72 2.94 -15.01
N ARG A 122 -10.83 3.41 -16.26
CA ARG A 122 -12.02 3.16 -17.09
C ARG A 122 -12.21 1.67 -17.37
N GLY A 123 -11.15 0.97 -17.74
CA GLY A 123 -11.17 -0.47 -18.00
C GLY A 123 -11.64 -1.25 -16.77
N ARG A 124 -11.13 -0.90 -15.57
CA ARG A 124 -11.61 -1.54 -14.34
C ARG A 124 -13.08 -1.23 -14.06
N LEU A 125 -13.50 0.03 -14.18
CA LEU A 125 -14.90 0.40 -13.94
C LEU A 125 -15.87 -0.36 -14.86
N SER A 126 -15.52 -0.51 -16.13
CA SER A 126 -16.30 -1.33 -17.07
C SER A 126 -16.36 -2.80 -16.66
N ALA A 127 -15.24 -3.37 -16.19
CA ALA A 127 -15.18 -4.75 -15.74
C ALA A 127 -15.95 -5.01 -14.42
N GLU A 128 -16.09 -4.02 -13.54
CA GLU A 128 -16.96 -4.13 -12.35
C GLU A 128 -18.42 -4.12 -12.77
N ARG A 129 -18.82 -3.15 -13.60
CA ARG A 129 -20.21 -3.04 -14.08
C ARG A 129 -20.68 -4.31 -14.80
N ALA A 130 -19.79 -4.97 -15.54
CA ALA A 130 -20.11 -6.22 -16.22
C ALA A 130 -20.32 -7.40 -15.24
N ARG A 131 -19.69 -7.40 -14.05
CA ARG A 131 -19.93 -8.43 -13.02
C ARG A 131 -21.27 -8.26 -12.32
N ASP A 132 -21.70 -7.01 -12.18
CA ASP A 132 -22.94 -6.64 -11.49
C ASP A 132 -24.18 -6.66 -12.42
N SER A 133 -24.00 -6.97 -13.71
CA SER A 133 -25.11 -7.16 -14.64
C SER A 133 -25.84 -8.49 -14.34
N PRO A 134 -27.17 -8.48 -14.28
CA PRO A 134 -28.00 -9.65 -13.95
C PRO A 134 -28.00 -10.73 -15.04
#